data_AF-A0A0M3I7A1-F1
#
_entry.id   AF-A0A0M3I7A1-F1
#
_cell.length_a   1.000
_cell.length_b   1.000
_cell.length_c   1.000
_cell.angle_alpha   90.00
_cell.angle_beta   90.00
_cell.angle_gamma   90.00
#
_symmetry.space_group_name_H-M   'P 1'
#
loop_
_entity.id
_entity.type
_entity.pdbx_description
1 polymer ?
#
loop_
_entity_poly.entity_id
_entity_poly.type
_entity_poly.pdbx_seq_one_letter_code
_entity_poly.pdbx_strand_id
1 'polypeptide(L)'
;MHVWLILSLASLWTSSIAYSQFLFSMSTGPFICTVKDNQVFVANLPWTMLEGDDIQVGKEFAARVEDCTNDNQVFVANLPWTMLEGDDIQVGKEFAARVEDCTNVKHDMAPTCTKPPPFCGPQDMKMFNFVGCSVLGNKLFIDQKYVRDLTAKDHAEVQTFREKIAAFEEQQENQPPSSGMPHGAVPAGGLSPPPPPSFCTVQ
;
A
#
# COMPACT_ATOMS: atom_id res chain seq x y z
N MET A 1 -24.74 24.58 58.94
CA MET A 1 -24.51 23.13 58.74
C MET A 1 -25.57 22.62 57.77
N HIS A 2 -25.17 21.75 56.84
CA HIS A 2 -25.94 21.08 55.77
C HIS A 2 -26.00 21.82 54.42
N VAL A 3 -25.15 21.39 53.46
CA VAL A 3 -25.57 21.12 52.06
C VAL A 3 -24.67 20.02 51.47
N TRP A 4 -25.34 18.88 51.20
CA TRP A 4 -25.16 17.80 50.23
C TRP A 4 -23.95 17.72 49.28
N LEU A 5 -23.30 16.54 49.32
CA LEU A 5 -22.48 15.95 48.25
C LEU A 5 -23.33 15.69 46.99
N ILE A 6 -22.83 16.09 45.82
CA ILE A 6 -23.23 15.51 44.54
C ILE A 6 -21.97 14.86 43.94
N LEU A 7 -21.91 13.53 43.98
CA LEU A 7 -21.00 12.74 43.15
C LEU A 7 -21.44 12.89 41.69
N SER A 8 -20.62 13.52 40.86
CA SER A 8 -20.75 13.42 39.40
C SER A 8 -19.90 12.24 38.93
N LEU A 9 -20.58 11.17 38.52
CA LEU A 9 -20.02 10.03 37.80
C LEU A 9 -19.60 10.50 36.40
N ALA A 10 -18.33 10.84 36.23
CA ALA A 10 -17.73 10.94 34.90
C ALA A 10 -17.44 9.52 34.38
N SER A 11 -18.40 8.97 33.65
CA SER A 11 -18.21 7.79 32.82
C SER A 11 -17.23 8.11 31.69
N LEU A 12 -15.97 7.73 31.87
CA LEU A 12 -14.96 7.71 30.82
C LEU A 12 -15.33 6.60 29.83
N TRP A 13 -16.00 6.97 28.74
CA TRP A 13 -16.05 6.16 27.53
C TRP A 13 -14.67 6.21 26.87
N THR A 14 -13.78 5.30 27.24
CA THR A 14 -12.62 5.00 26.41
C THR A 14 -13.11 4.15 25.25
N SER A 15 -13.37 4.78 24.11
CA SER A 15 -13.55 4.09 22.83
C SER A 15 -12.28 3.28 22.55
N SER A 16 -12.30 1.98 22.84
CA SER A 16 -11.24 1.06 22.44
C SER A 16 -11.25 0.96 20.92
N ILE A 17 -10.42 1.76 20.26
CA ILE A 17 -10.06 1.55 18.87
C ILE A 17 -9.26 0.25 18.86
N ALA A 18 -9.87 -0.83 18.40
CA ALA A 18 -9.18 -2.08 18.14
C ALA A 18 -8.16 -1.83 17.03
N TYR A 19 -6.88 -1.66 17.40
CA TYR A 19 -5.78 -1.65 16.44
C TYR A 19 -5.63 -3.07 15.89
N SER A 20 -6.31 -3.35 14.77
CA SER A 20 -5.99 -4.51 13.94
C SER A 20 -4.58 -4.31 13.40
N GLN A 21 -3.61 -5.08 13.90
CA GLN A 21 -2.25 -5.03 13.37
C GLN A 21 -2.25 -5.71 12.00
N PHE A 22 -1.89 -4.97 10.96
CA PHE A 22 -1.75 -5.51 9.61
C PHE A 22 -0.61 -6.52 9.56
N LEU A 23 -0.90 -7.77 9.21
CA LEU A 23 0.09 -8.84 9.09
C LEU A 23 0.40 -9.16 7.62
N PHE A 24 -0.65 -9.26 6.81
CA PHE A 24 -0.56 -9.71 5.43
C PHE A 24 -1.79 -9.27 4.64
N SER A 25 -1.62 -8.99 3.34
CA SER A 25 -2.74 -8.99 2.39
C SER A 25 -2.35 -9.59 1.06
N MET A 26 -3.35 -10.16 0.38
CA MET A 26 -3.24 -10.66 -0.98
C MET A 26 -4.35 -10.02 -1.83
N SER A 27 -3.98 -9.52 -3.00
CA SER A 27 -4.92 -8.98 -3.98
C SER A 27 -4.58 -9.44 -5.39
N THR A 28 -5.58 -9.45 -6.26
CA THR A 28 -5.43 -9.71 -7.69
C THR A 28 -5.84 -8.45 -8.44
N GLY A 29 -5.16 -8.15 -9.56
CA GLY A 29 -5.47 -7.01 -10.40
C GLY A 29 -6.87 -7.04 -11.03
N PRO A 30 -7.23 -6.00 -11.80
CA PRO A 30 -6.33 -4.97 -12.33
C PRO A 30 -5.89 -3.94 -11.28
N PHE A 31 -4.59 -3.73 -11.17
CA PHE A 31 -4.03 -2.71 -10.28
C PHE A 31 -4.01 -1.36 -10.98
N ILE A 32 -4.11 -0.29 -10.18
CA ILE A 32 -3.92 1.07 -10.67
C ILE A 32 -2.50 1.16 -11.26
N CYS A 33 -2.45 1.51 -12.54
CA CYS A 33 -1.23 1.77 -13.29
C CYS A 33 -1.18 3.26 -13.64
N THR A 34 -0.06 3.90 -13.33
CA THR A 34 0.16 5.32 -13.59
C THR A 34 1.52 5.51 -14.23
N VAL A 35 1.60 6.43 -15.19
CA VAL A 35 2.86 6.96 -15.70
C VAL A 35 3.01 8.33 -15.07
N LYS A 36 4.14 8.55 -14.40
CA LYS A 36 4.31 9.72 -13.58
C LYS A 36 5.28 10.70 -14.24
N ASP A 37 4.70 11.71 -14.88
CA ASP A 37 5.40 12.91 -15.36
C ASP A 37 5.16 14.06 -14.35
N ASN A 38 6.23 14.68 -13.84
CA ASN A 38 6.25 15.99 -13.17
C ASN A 38 5.38 16.26 -11.91
N GLN A 39 4.80 15.27 -11.21
CA GLN A 39 3.91 15.56 -10.05
C GLN A 39 4.39 15.04 -8.69
N VAL A 40 4.40 15.86 -7.64
CA VAL A 40 4.67 15.40 -6.26
C VAL A 40 3.43 14.65 -5.75
N PHE A 41 3.57 13.37 -5.36
CA PHE A 41 2.49 12.63 -4.70
C PHE A 41 2.75 12.58 -3.20
N VAL A 42 1.90 13.25 -2.43
CA VAL A 42 1.67 12.94 -1.02
C VAL A 42 0.26 12.39 -0.92
N ALA A 43 0.14 11.07 -0.77
CA ALA A 43 -1.13 10.36 -0.53
C ALA A 43 -2.30 10.67 -1.48
N ASN A 44 -2.04 10.95 -2.77
CA ASN A 44 -3.08 11.23 -3.78
C ASN A 44 -4.04 12.40 -3.45
N LEU A 45 -3.66 13.33 -2.57
CA LEU A 45 -4.47 14.50 -2.23
C LEU A 45 -3.66 15.81 -2.31
N PRO A 46 -4.27 16.93 -2.73
CA PRO A 46 -3.66 18.26 -2.56
C PRO A 46 -3.54 18.55 -1.06
N TRP A 47 -2.35 18.33 -0.51
CA TRP A 47 -2.07 18.37 0.93
C TRP A 47 -2.26 19.76 1.53
N THR A 48 -1.75 20.80 0.86
CA THR A 48 -1.90 22.21 1.29
C THR A 48 -1.52 23.17 0.15
N MET A 49 -2.03 24.40 0.20
CA MET A 49 -1.63 25.50 -0.69
C MET A 49 -0.47 26.26 -0.05
N LEU A 50 0.62 26.44 -0.78
CA LEU A 50 1.79 27.20 -0.30
C LEU A 50 1.49 28.70 -0.38
N GLU A 51 1.79 29.45 0.67
CA GLU A 51 1.61 30.90 0.74
C GLU A 51 2.90 31.59 1.20
N GLY A 52 3.07 32.87 0.85
CA GLY A 52 4.21 33.68 1.28
C GLY A 52 5.57 33.11 0.86
N ASP A 53 6.51 33.06 1.81
CA ASP A 53 7.91 32.66 1.57
C ASP A 53 8.06 31.16 1.25
N ASP A 54 7.07 30.34 1.59
CA ASP A 54 7.04 28.91 1.28
C ASP A 54 6.83 28.62 -0.21
N ILE A 55 6.37 29.60 -0.99
CA ILE A 55 6.23 29.48 -2.44
C ILE A 55 7.60 29.26 -3.10
N GLN A 56 8.65 29.95 -2.63
CA GLN A 56 9.98 29.84 -3.21
C GLN A 56 10.62 28.49 -2.85
N VAL A 57 10.48 28.06 -1.60
CA VAL A 57 10.90 26.73 -1.14
C VAL A 57 10.14 25.63 -1.90
N GLY A 58 8.85 25.84 -2.13
CA GLY A 58 8.01 24.97 -2.95
C GLY A 58 8.47 24.89 -4.41
N LYS A 59 8.86 26.02 -5.01
CA LYS A 59 9.40 26.06 -6.38
C LYS A 59 10.77 25.37 -6.49
N GLU A 60 11.66 25.57 -5.52
CA GLU A 60 12.97 24.91 -5.49
C GLU A 60 12.85 23.42 -5.20
N PHE A 61 11.90 23.02 -4.34
CA PHE A 61 11.54 21.62 -4.16
C PHE A 61 10.90 21.03 -5.41
N ALA A 62 9.98 21.74 -6.06
CA ALA A 62 9.37 21.31 -7.31
C ALA A 62 10.40 21.16 -8.44
N ALA A 63 11.34 22.10 -8.59
CA ALA A 63 12.42 22.01 -9.57
C ALA A 63 13.41 20.88 -9.27
N ARG A 64 13.72 20.65 -7.99
CA ARG A 64 14.55 19.50 -7.55
C ARG A 64 13.81 18.17 -7.73
N VAL A 65 12.50 18.16 -7.54
CA VAL A 65 11.66 17.00 -7.83
C VAL A 65 11.56 16.81 -9.34
N GLU A 66 11.39 17.86 -10.15
CA GLU A 66 11.39 17.82 -11.62
C GLU A 66 12.71 17.24 -12.16
N ASP A 67 13.85 17.65 -11.60
CA ASP A 67 15.18 17.07 -11.88
C ASP A 67 15.29 15.58 -11.48
N CYS A 68 14.45 15.13 -10.54
CA CYS A 68 14.31 13.72 -10.11
C CYS A 68 13.08 12.97 -10.71
N THR A 69 12.22 13.62 -11.50
CA THR A 69 10.89 13.09 -11.93
C THR A 69 10.76 13.01 -13.45
N ASN A 70 11.85 13.26 -14.20
CA ASN A 70 11.92 13.05 -15.66
C ASN A 70 12.10 11.57 -16.07
N ASP A 71 11.82 10.62 -15.19
CA ASP A 71 12.33 9.25 -15.32
C ASP A 71 11.44 8.31 -16.13
N ASN A 72 10.47 8.77 -16.93
CA ASN A 72 9.64 7.87 -17.76
C ASN A 72 9.10 6.64 -16.97
N GLN A 73 8.94 6.76 -15.65
CA GLN A 73 8.77 5.62 -14.74
C GLN A 73 7.28 5.28 -14.63
N VAL A 74 6.96 4.03 -14.92
CA VAL A 74 5.64 3.44 -14.69
C VAL A 74 5.56 2.96 -13.24
N PHE A 75 4.46 3.30 -12.57
CA PHE A 75 4.11 2.78 -11.26
C PHE A 75 2.88 1.89 -11.37
N VAL A 76 2.94 0.71 -10.77
CA VAL A 76 1.79 -0.19 -10.64
C VAL A 76 1.58 -0.51 -9.17
N ALA A 77 0.37 -0.31 -8.67
CA ALA A 77 0.06 -0.38 -7.23
C ALA A 77 1.01 0.49 -6.37
N ASN A 78 1.37 1.67 -6.88
CA ASN A 78 2.32 2.62 -6.27
C ASN A 78 3.77 2.09 -6.13
N LEU A 79 4.14 1.01 -6.83
CA LEU A 79 5.49 0.47 -6.85
C LEU A 79 6.18 0.76 -8.19
N PRO A 80 7.50 1.09 -8.20
CA PRO A 80 8.23 1.39 -9.43
C PRO A 80 8.37 0.13 -10.29
N TRP A 81 7.61 0.06 -11.38
CA TRP A 81 7.43 -1.15 -12.17
C TRP A 81 8.43 -1.29 -13.32
N THR A 82 8.47 -0.29 -14.20
CA THR A 82 9.40 -0.25 -15.35
C THR A 82 9.62 1.18 -15.81
N MET A 83 10.78 1.45 -16.40
CA MET A 83 11.06 2.68 -17.14
C MET A 83 10.56 2.53 -18.58
N LEU A 84 9.99 3.58 -19.16
CA LEU A 84 9.62 3.63 -20.57
C LEU A 84 10.80 4.12 -21.42
N GLU A 85 10.95 3.56 -22.61
CA GLU A 85 12.00 3.90 -23.57
C GLU A 85 11.41 4.00 -24.99
N GLY A 86 12.02 4.80 -25.86
CA GLY A 86 11.62 4.91 -27.26
C GLY A 86 10.15 5.32 -27.44
N ASP A 87 9.44 4.61 -28.31
CA ASP A 87 8.05 4.91 -28.68
C ASP A 87 7.08 4.74 -27.49
N ASP A 88 7.42 3.92 -26.49
CA ASP A 88 6.57 3.70 -25.32
C ASP A 88 6.40 4.96 -24.47
N ILE A 89 7.34 5.92 -24.54
CA ILE A 89 7.22 7.21 -23.84
C ILE A 89 5.99 7.97 -24.34
N GLN A 90 5.76 7.99 -25.65
CA GLN A 90 4.60 8.67 -26.24
C GLN A 90 3.30 7.94 -25.86
N VAL A 91 3.32 6.61 -25.88
CA VAL A 91 2.18 5.77 -25.42
C VAL A 91 1.89 6.03 -23.93
N GLY A 92 2.92 6.22 -23.12
CA GLY A 92 2.83 6.59 -21.71
C GLY A 92 2.11 7.91 -21.48
N LYS A 93 2.48 8.95 -22.22
CA LYS A 93 1.83 10.28 -22.16
C LYS A 93 0.36 10.23 -22.54
N GLU A 94 0.04 9.52 -23.62
CA GLU A 94 -1.36 9.34 -24.07
C GLU A 94 -2.19 8.53 -23.08
N PHE A 95 -1.57 7.55 -22.43
CA PHE A 95 -2.20 6.79 -21.36
C PHE A 95 -2.46 7.65 -20.12
N ALA A 96 -1.49 8.45 -19.67
CA ALA A 96 -1.65 9.34 -18.52
C ALA A 96 -2.81 10.33 -18.71
N ALA A 97 -2.85 10.99 -19.88
CA ALA A 97 -3.95 11.91 -20.22
C ALA A 97 -5.32 11.20 -20.23
N ARG A 98 -5.37 9.95 -20.71
CA ARG A 98 -6.59 9.15 -20.70
C ARG A 98 -7.03 8.75 -19.30
N VAL A 99 -6.09 8.39 -18.42
CA VAL A 99 -6.39 8.06 -17.02
C VAL A 99 -6.95 9.28 -16.29
N GLU A 100 -6.41 10.47 -16.53
CA GLU A 100 -6.92 11.72 -15.96
C GLU A 100 -8.36 12.00 -16.40
N ASP A 101 -8.66 11.94 -17.70
CA ASP A 101 -10.02 12.11 -18.23
C ASP A 101 -10.99 11.06 -17.68
N CYS A 102 -10.58 9.79 -17.66
CA CYS A 102 -11.37 8.69 -17.09
C CYS A 102 -11.69 8.92 -15.61
N THR A 103 -10.73 9.38 -14.82
CA THR A 103 -10.89 9.53 -13.36
C THR A 103 -11.65 10.81 -12.99
N ASN A 104 -11.29 11.93 -13.60
CA ASN A 104 -11.73 13.26 -13.17
C ASN A 104 -12.98 13.74 -13.92
N VAL A 105 -13.19 13.29 -15.16
CA VAL A 105 -14.33 13.71 -15.99
C VAL A 105 -15.40 12.62 -16.03
N LYS A 106 -15.00 11.39 -16.37
CA LYS A 106 -15.93 10.28 -16.54
C LYS A 106 -16.24 9.53 -15.25
N HIS A 107 -15.39 9.70 -14.23
CA HIS A 107 -15.44 8.94 -12.98
C HIS A 107 -15.53 7.42 -13.20
N ASP A 108 -14.81 6.93 -14.22
CA ASP A 108 -14.77 5.53 -14.64
C ASP A 108 -13.33 5.03 -14.67
N MET A 109 -12.93 4.28 -13.64
CA MET A 109 -11.61 3.66 -13.58
C MET A 109 -11.55 2.26 -14.21
N ALA A 110 -12.61 1.81 -14.90
CA ALA A 110 -12.63 0.51 -15.53
C ALA A 110 -11.58 0.41 -16.66
N PRO A 111 -11.03 -0.81 -16.92
CA PRO A 111 -10.08 -1.04 -18.01
C PRO A 111 -10.64 -0.66 -19.40
N THR A 112 -11.96 -0.63 -19.54
CA THR A 112 -12.65 -0.19 -20.76
C THR A 112 -12.43 1.29 -21.06
N CYS A 113 -12.33 2.13 -20.02
CA CYS A 113 -12.01 3.56 -20.15
C CYS A 113 -10.50 3.76 -20.21
N THR A 114 -9.78 3.27 -19.19
CA THR A 114 -8.36 3.56 -19.00
C THR A 114 -7.46 2.86 -20.02
N LYS A 115 -7.88 1.71 -20.57
CA LYS A 115 -7.16 0.94 -21.60
C LYS A 115 -5.65 0.82 -21.29
N PRO A 116 -5.28 0.11 -20.20
CA PRO A 116 -3.90 0.02 -19.76
C PRO A 116 -3.01 -0.61 -20.83
N PRO A 117 -1.86 0.01 -21.19
CA PRO A 117 -0.90 -0.57 -22.12
C PRO A 117 -0.14 -1.78 -21.55
N PRO A 118 0.57 -2.56 -22.39
CA PRO A 118 1.32 -3.74 -21.94
C PRO A 118 2.36 -3.47 -20.85
N PHE A 119 2.97 -2.27 -20.83
CA PHE A 119 3.94 -1.90 -19.79
C PHE A 119 3.33 -1.79 -18.38
N CYS A 120 2.00 -1.78 -18.24
CA CYS A 120 1.32 -1.89 -16.94
C CYS A 120 1.35 -3.32 -16.36
N GLY A 121 1.90 -4.27 -17.11
CA GLY A 121 1.96 -5.68 -16.72
C GLY A 121 0.63 -6.42 -16.87
N PRO A 122 0.61 -7.72 -16.51
CA PRO A 122 -0.58 -8.55 -16.59
C PRO A 122 -1.69 -8.00 -15.68
N GLN A 123 -2.92 -7.90 -16.20
CA GLN A 123 -4.05 -7.35 -15.46
C GLN A 123 -4.56 -8.28 -14.36
N ASP A 124 -4.21 -9.56 -14.43
CA ASP A 124 -4.55 -10.62 -13.48
C ASP A 124 -3.39 -10.97 -12.54
N MET A 125 -2.32 -10.16 -12.51
CA MET A 125 -1.20 -10.42 -11.60
C MET A 125 -1.62 -10.30 -10.13
N LYS A 126 -0.87 -10.98 -9.27
CA LYS A 126 -1.10 -10.99 -7.82
C LYS A 126 -0.16 -10.01 -7.12
N MET A 127 -0.64 -9.44 -6.03
CA MET A 127 0.16 -8.66 -5.09
C MET A 127 0.07 -9.31 -3.71
N PHE A 128 1.21 -9.47 -3.06
CA PHE A 128 1.33 -9.92 -1.67
C PHE A 128 2.01 -8.82 -0.88
N ASN A 129 1.35 -8.30 0.13
CA ASN A 129 1.93 -7.31 1.04
C ASN A 129 2.21 -8.01 2.37
N PHE A 130 3.47 -7.96 2.80
CA PHE A 130 3.88 -8.37 4.13
C PHE A 130 4.37 -7.14 4.89
N VAL A 131 4.63 -7.30 6.18
CA VAL A 131 5.26 -6.23 6.97
C VAL A 131 6.67 -5.95 6.41
N GLY A 132 6.87 -4.75 5.83
CA GLY A 132 8.16 -4.27 5.34
C GLY A 132 8.50 -4.62 3.87
N CYS A 133 7.69 -5.42 3.18
CA CYS A 133 7.95 -5.81 1.80
C CYS A 133 6.66 -6.10 1.02
N SER A 134 6.75 -6.01 -0.30
CA SER A 134 5.67 -6.37 -1.21
C SER A 134 6.20 -7.21 -2.36
N VAL A 135 5.39 -8.15 -2.83
CA VAL A 135 5.62 -8.88 -4.08
C VAL A 135 4.51 -8.49 -5.03
N LEU A 136 4.86 -8.04 -6.23
CA LEU A 136 3.91 -7.72 -7.30
C LEU A 136 4.28 -8.50 -8.55
N GLY A 137 3.39 -9.39 -9.00
CA GLY A 137 3.69 -10.35 -10.06
C GLY A 137 4.87 -11.25 -9.65
N ASN A 138 6.00 -11.09 -10.35
CA ASN A 138 7.25 -11.79 -10.06
C ASN A 138 8.34 -10.86 -9.49
N LYS A 139 8.01 -9.66 -9.03
CA LYS A 139 8.97 -8.65 -8.58
C LYS A 139 8.90 -8.45 -7.07
N LEU A 140 10.07 -8.39 -6.42
CA LEU A 140 10.22 -8.12 -5.00
C LEU A 140 10.50 -6.64 -4.78
N PHE A 141 9.76 -6.07 -3.82
CA PHE A 141 9.91 -4.71 -3.35
C PHE A 141 10.14 -4.69 -1.84
N ILE A 142 11.18 -3.99 -1.39
CA ILE A 142 11.45 -3.73 0.04
C ILE A 142 11.46 -2.21 0.20
N ASP A 143 10.77 -1.70 1.22
CA ASP A 143 10.60 -0.25 1.43
C ASP A 143 10.14 0.48 0.14
N GLN A 144 9.23 -0.15 -0.60
CA GLN A 144 8.66 0.34 -1.88
C GLN A 144 9.68 0.50 -3.03
N LYS A 145 10.88 -0.10 -2.92
CA LYS A 145 11.91 -0.07 -3.97
C LYS A 145 12.06 -1.46 -4.60
N TYR A 146 12.19 -1.51 -5.92
CA TYR A 146 12.50 -2.75 -6.62
C TYR A 146 13.86 -3.29 -6.15
N VAL A 147 13.90 -4.58 -5.80
CA VAL A 147 15.13 -5.26 -5.38
C VAL A 147 15.60 -6.21 -6.47
N ARG A 148 14.72 -7.11 -6.89
CA ARG A 148 14.99 -8.16 -7.90
C ARG A 148 13.69 -8.88 -8.26
N ASP A 149 13.76 -9.74 -9.26
CA ASP A 149 12.71 -10.71 -9.54
C ASP A 149 12.77 -11.89 -8.54
N LEU A 150 11.63 -12.53 -8.28
CA LEU A 150 11.51 -13.68 -7.40
C LEU A 150 12.17 -14.91 -8.01
N THR A 151 12.87 -15.64 -7.16
CA THR A 151 13.42 -16.97 -7.45
C THR A 151 12.40 -18.05 -7.10
N ALA A 152 12.64 -19.29 -7.53
CA ALA A 152 11.81 -20.43 -7.13
C ALA A 152 11.75 -20.60 -5.59
N LYS A 153 12.83 -20.24 -4.88
CA LYS A 153 12.87 -20.26 -3.41
C LYS A 153 11.90 -19.24 -2.81
N ASP A 154 11.87 -18.02 -3.34
CA ASP A 154 10.96 -16.98 -2.83
C ASP A 154 9.50 -17.38 -3.03
N HIS A 155 9.16 -18.01 -4.17
CA HIS A 155 7.81 -18.54 -4.39
C HIS A 155 7.43 -19.60 -3.36
N ALA A 156 8.36 -20.51 -3.02
CA ALA A 156 8.13 -21.51 -1.98
C ALA A 156 7.94 -20.86 -0.60
N GLU A 157 8.67 -19.80 -0.28
CA GLU A 157 8.49 -19.04 0.96
C GLU A 157 7.15 -18.30 1.02
N VAL A 158 6.69 -17.70 -0.09
CA VAL A 158 5.35 -17.11 -0.19
C VAL A 158 4.27 -18.16 0.07
N GLN A 159 4.38 -19.33 -0.56
CA GLN A 159 3.40 -20.40 -0.38
C GLN A 159 3.39 -20.93 1.06
N THR A 160 4.56 -21.12 1.65
CA THR A 160 4.71 -21.51 3.07
C THR A 160 4.09 -20.48 4.02
N PHE A 161 4.26 -19.19 3.74
CA PHE A 161 3.65 -18.13 4.55
C PHE A 161 2.11 -18.19 4.44
N ARG A 162 1.57 -18.35 3.24
CA ARG A 162 0.12 -18.41 3.00
C ARG A 162 -0.56 -19.56 3.73
N GLU A 163 0.09 -20.72 3.79
CA GLU A 163 -0.41 -21.87 4.55
C GLU A 163 -0.43 -21.58 6.06
N LYS A 164 0.63 -20.95 6.59
CA LYS A 164 0.72 -20.61 8.01
C LYS A 164 -0.23 -19.49 8.42
N ILE A 165 -0.41 -18.46 7.61
CA ILE A 165 -1.33 -17.35 7.93
C ILE A 165 -2.78 -17.82 7.89
N ALA A 166 -3.15 -18.70 6.94
CA ALA A 166 -4.48 -19.29 6.88
C ALA A 166 -4.81 -20.09 8.15
N ALA A 167 -3.88 -20.93 8.63
CA ALA A 167 -4.07 -21.67 9.89
C ALA A 167 -4.18 -20.74 11.11
N PHE A 168 -3.43 -19.64 11.13
CA PHE A 168 -3.50 -18.63 12.18
C PHE A 168 -4.82 -17.85 12.16
N GLU A 169 -5.30 -17.43 10.99
CA GLU A 169 -6.58 -16.75 10.79
C GLU A 169 -7.75 -17.65 11.18
N GLU A 170 -7.75 -18.92 10.76
CA GLU A 170 -8.76 -19.90 11.15
C GLU A 170 -8.81 -20.08 12.67
N GLN A 171 -7.66 -20.13 13.34
CA GLN A 171 -7.64 -20.20 14.80
C GLN A 171 -8.22 -18.94 15.44
N GLN A 172 -7.88 -17.75 14.93
CA GLN A 172 -8.38 -16.49 15.47
C GLN A 172 -9.89 -16.31 15.30
N GLU A 173 -10.43 -16.68 14.14
CA GLU A 173 -11.87 -16.57 13.86
C GLU A 173 -12.69 -17.52 14.73
N ASN A 174 -12.17 -18.71 15.02
CA ASN A 174 -12.83 -19.72 15.85
C ASN A 174 -12.64 -19.51 17.36
N GLN A 175 -11.93 -18.47 17.79
CA GLN A 175 -11.79 -18.17 19.21
C GLN A 175 -13.06 -17.49 19.76
N PRO A 176 -13.63 -17.97 20.88
CA PRO A 176 -14.71 -17.24 21.55
C PRO A 176 -14.19 -15.86 21.97
N PRO A 177 -15.03 -14.80 21.97
CA PRO A 177 -14.61 -13.46 22.31
C PRO A 177 -14.02 -13.45 23.73
N SER A 178 -12.69 -13.36 23.83
CA SER A 178 -12.02 -13.37 25.12
C SER A 178 -12.35 -12.06 25.83
N SER A 179 -13.17 -12.12 26.88
CA SER A 179 -13.37 -11.00 27.79
C SER A 179 -12.14 -10.89 28.67
N GLY A 180 -11.25 -9.94 28.35
CA GLY A 180 -10.20 -9.49 29.27
C GLY A 180 -8.77 -9.97 29.02
N MET A 181 -8.40 -10.41 27.82
CA MET A 181 -6.97 -10.63 27.50
C MET A 181 -6.28 -9.29 27.17
N PRO A 182 -5.05 -9.06 27.67
CA PRO A 182 -4.22 -7.93 27.24
C PRO A 182 -3.97 -8.02 25.73
N HIS A 183 -3.94 -6.87 25.06
CA HIS A 183 -3.70 -6.79 23.62
C HIS A 183 -2.34 -7.42 23.29
N GLY A 184 -2.32 -8.46 22.45
CA GLY A 184 -1.11 -9.20 22.05
C GLY A 184 -0.83 -10.50 22.84
N ALA A 185 -1.69 -10.90 23.79
CA ALA A 185 -1.55 -12.19 24.47
C ALA A 185 -2.01 -13.32 23.54
N VAL A 186 -1.07 -14.17 23.09
CA VAL A 186 -1.40 -15.41 22.38
C VAL A 186 -2.07 -16.36 23.38
N PRO A 187 -3.25 -16.93 23.06
CA PRO A 187 -3.88 -17.95 23.89
C PRO A 187 -2.89 -19.07 24.21
N ALA A 188 -2.87 -19.57 25.45
CA ALA A 188 -1.95 -20.63 25.83
C ALA A 188 -2.13 -21.87 24.92
N GLY A 189 -1.10 -22.19 24.12
CA GLY A 189 -1.13 -23.28 23.13
C GLY A 189 -1.64 -22.90 21.73
N GLY A 190 -1.95 -21.62 21.48
CA GLY A 190 -2.36 -21.12 20.18
C GLY A 190 -1.21 -20.85 19.22
N LEU A 191 -1.48 -20.94 17.92
CA LEU A 191 -0.59 -20.49 16.85
C LEU A 191 -0.28 -19.00 16.99
N SER A 192 0.98 -18.64 16.75
CA SER A 192 1.44 -17.26 16.62
C SER A 192 1.41 -16.85 15.14
N PRO A 193 1.31 -15.54 14.83
CA PRO A 193 1.41 -15.09 13.45
C PRO A 193 2.75 -15.52 12.84
N PRO A 194 2.78 -16.00 11.59
CA PRO A 194 4.03 -16.38 10.95
C PRO A 194 4.94 -15.16 10.77
N PRO A 195 6.27 -15.32 10.91
CA PRO A 195 7.20 -14.27 10.53
C PRO A 195 7.14 -14.02 9.02
N PRO A 196 7.44 -12.80 8.55
CA PRO A 196 7.49 -12.53 7.11
C PRO A 196 8.52 -13.45 6.41
N PRO A 197 8.36 -13.68 5.09
CA PRO A 197 9.34 -14.42 4.30
C PRO A 197 10.76 -13.86 4.46
N SER A 198 11.78 -14.72 4.38
CA SER A 198 13.16 -14.32 4.67
C SER A 198 13.70 -13.27 3.69
N PHE A 199 13.15 -13.23 2.48
CA PHE A 199 13.50 -12.23 1.47
C PHE A 199 13.00 -10.80 1.82
N CYS A 200 12.18 -10.62 2.86
CA CYS A 200 11.67 -9.31 3.28
C CYS A 200 12.61 -8.55 4.22
N THR A 201 13.62 -9.22 4.75
CA THR A 201 14.70 -8.59 5.51
C THR A 201 15.91 -8.42 4.61
N VAL A 202 16.41 -7.19 4.52
CA VAL A 202 17.62 -6.84 3.77
C VAL A 202 18.79 -7.68 4.32
N GLN A 203 19.49 -8.40 3.44
CA GLN A 203 20.80 -8.98 3.73
C GLN A 203 21.89 -7.92 3.61
#